data_AF-A0A6M1RHJ1-F1
#
_entry.id   AF-A0A6M1RHJ1-F1
#
_cell.length_a   1.000
_cell.length_b   1.000
_cell.length_c   1.000
_cell.angle_alpha   90.00
_cell.angle_beta   90.00
_cell.angle_gamma   90.00
#
_symmetry.space_group_name_H-M   'P 1'
#
loop_
_entity.id
_entity.type
_entity.pdbx_description
1 polymer ?
#
loop_
_entity_poly.entity_id
_entity_poly.type
_entity_poly.pdbx_seq_one_letter_code
_entity_poly.pdbx_strand_id
1 'polypeptide(L)'
;MALLVLLLIAVVCLSFLYPRFIGDRVGILLMLPVIAYTLYFYLDWQLASFVQISASVLGGIVVGCVLLIAGMPLSSPQPKKFMADSIRGIKCLKENRNYLIFQLGITGYEELIWRVFLISTLMLALPAWAAIFLSALLFWAVHEENRPLGWHSLEFFLFVILLGVAYVVTDSLLFVWIVHLTRNIFILSASFYEEYQDSLKVSS
;
A
#
# COMPACT_ATOMS: atom_id res chain seq x y z
N MET A 1 -18.70 -20.20 4.33
CA MET A 1 -17.39 -20.89 4.41
C MET A 1 -16.83 -21.26 3.03
N ALA A 2 -17.53 -22.03 2.18
CA ALA A 2 -17.00 -22.41 0.85
C ALA A 2 -16.58 -21.22 -0.03
N LEU A 3 -17.42 -20.18 -0.14
CA LEU A 3 -17.09 -18.96 -0.90
C LEU A 3 -15.83 -18.26 -0.37
N LEU A 4 -15.68 -18.14 0.96
CA LEU A 4 -14.53 -17.51 1.59
C LEU A 4 -13.23 -18.25 1.25
N VAL A 5 -13.25 -19.58 1.28
CA VAL A 5 -12.11 -20.43 0.88
C VAL A 5 -11.75 -20.21 -0.59
N LEU A 6 -12.75 -20.16 -1.48
CA LEU A 6 -12.51 -19.90 -2.90
C LEU A 6 -11.88 -18.52 -3.15
N LEU A 7 -12.36 -17.48 -2.46
CA LEU A 7 -11.80 -16.14 -2.56
C LEU A 7 -10.37 -16.06 -1.98
N LEU A 8 -10.10 -16.77 -0.87
CA LEU A 8 -8.76 -16.88 -0.32
C LEU A 8 -7.80 -17.57 -1.31
N ILE A 9 -8.21 -18.69 -1.91
CA ILE A 9 -7.43 -19.38 -2.94
C ILE A 9 -7.17 -18.43 -4.12
N ALA A 10 -8.18 -17.66 -4.56
CA ALA A 10 -8.01 -16.70 -5.64
C ALA A 10 -6.95 -15.63 -5.30
N VAL A 11 -6.97 -15.06 -4.09
CA VAL A 11 -5.96 -14.09 -3.64
C VAL A 11 -4.56 -14.70 -3.63
N VAL A 12 -4.40 -15.90 -3.05
CA VAL A 12 -3.11 -16.59 -2.98
C VAL A 12 -2.60 -16.92 -4.38
N CYS A 13 -3.42 -17.51 -5.26
CA CYS A 13 -3.03 -17.82 -6.64
C CYS A 13 -2.62 -16.56 -7.41
N LEU A 14 -3.41 -15.49 -7.32
CA LEU A 14 -3.08 -14.23 -7.96
C LEU A 14 -1.79 -13.63 -7.42
N SER A 15 -1.45 -13.88 -6.15
CA SER A 15 -0.19 -13.38 -5.57
C SER A 15 1.07 -13.89 -6.27
N PHE A 16 0.98 -15.05 -6.92
CA PHE A 16 2.09 -15.66 -7.66
C PHE A 16 1.95 -15.53 -9.18
N LEU A 17 0.73 -15.37 -9.68
CA LEU A 17 0.46 -15.23 -11.11
C LEU A 17 0.60 -13.79 -11.60
N TYR A 18 0.30 -12.81 -10.75
CA TYR A 18 0.45 -11.39 -11.06
C TYR A 18 1.78 -10.85 -10.51
N PRO A 19 2.53 -10.04 -11.26
CA PRO A 19 2.28 -9.60 -12.64
C PRO A 19 2.83 -10.55 -13.73
N ARG A 20 3.55 -11.62 -13.34
CA ARG A 20 4.32 -12.52 -14.23
C ARG A 20 3.56 -13.07 -15.43
N PHE A 21 2.30 -13.45 -15.23
CA PHE A 21 1.47 -14.15 -16.23
C PHE A 21 0.17 -13.41 -16.53
N ILE A 22 -0.22 -12.44 -15.70
CA ILE A 22 -1.49 -11.74 -15.77
C ILE A 22 -1.20 -10.25 -15.70
N GLY A 23 -1.66 -9.47 -16.68
CA GLY A 23 -1.54 -8.02 -16.66
C GLY A 23 -2.55 -7.34 -15.72
N ASP A 24 -2.25 -6.10 -15.34
CA ASP A 24 -2.97 -5.30 -14.33
C ASP A 24 -4.49 -5.33 -14.48
N ARG A 25 -5.01 -5.13 -15.71
CA ARG A 25 -6.46 -5.08 -15.96
C ARG A 25 -7.14 -6.39 -15.58
N VAL A 26 -6.53 -7.51 -15.94
CA VAL A 26 -7.08 -8.84 -15.66
C VAL A 26 -6.94 -9.16 -14.17
N GLY A 27 -5.80 -8.83 -13.56
CA GLY A 27 -5.59 -8.97 -12.11
C GLY A 27 -6.64 -8.20 -11.30
N ILE A 28 -6.91 -6.95 -11.67
CA ILE A 28 -7.93 -6.10 -11.03
C ILE A 28 -9.32 -6.73 -11.16
N LEU A 29 -9.70 -7.15 -12.36
CA LEU A 29 -11.01 -7.78 -12.60
C LEU A 29 -11.20 -9.06 -11.77
N LEU A 30 -10.18 -9.89 -11.66
CA LEU A 30 -10.24 -11.15 -10.90
C LEU A 30 -10.37 -10.93 -9.39
N MET A 31 -9.97 -9.76 -8.87
CA MET A 31 -10.12 -9.40 -7.47
C MET A 31 -11.44 -8.67 -7.15
N LEU A 32 -12.24 -8.26 -8.15
CA LEU A 32 -13.54 -7.62 -7.90
C LEU A 32 -14.47 -8.43 -6.98
N PRO A 33 -14.56 -9.78 -7.09
CA PRO A 33 -15.35 -10.58 -6.15
C PRO A 33 -14.83 -10.50 -4.71
N VAL A 34 -13.51 -10.42 -4.53
CA VAL A 34 -12.88 -10.26 -3.22
C VAL A 34 -13.25 -8.90 -2.63
N ILE A 35 -13.15 -7.83 -3.42
CA ILE A 35 -13.56 -6.48 -3.00
C ILE A 35 -15.04 -6.45 -2.63
N ALA A 36 -15.92 -6.96 -3.49
CA ALA A 36 -17.35 -6.99 -3.22
C ALA A 36 -17.69 -7.74 -1.93
N TYR A 37 -17.06 -8.91 -1.71
CA TYR A 37 -17.19 -9.65 -0.46
C TYR A 37 -16.71 -8.83 0.74
N THR A 38 -15.58 -8.15 0.60
CA THR A 38 -14.97 -7.33 1.66
C THR A 38 -15.86 -6.17 2.08
N LEU A 39 -16.38 -5.43 1.10
CA LEU A 39 -17.28 -4.30 1.34
C LEU A 39 -18.61 -4.73 1.99
N TYR A 40 -19.07 -5.95 1.70
CA TYR A 40 -20.33 -6.46 2.24
C TYR A 40 -20.19 -7.09 3.63
N PHE A 41 -19.12 -7.85 3.88
CA PHE A 41 -18.98 -8.65 5.10
C PHE A 41 -18.01 -8.10 6.15
N TYR A 42 -17.01 -7.31 5.74
CA TYR A 42 -15.96 -6.86 6.64
C TYR A 42 -15.96 -5.35 6.90
N LEU A 43 -16.63 -4.56 6.05
CA LEU A 43 -16.84 -3.15 6.34
C LEU A 43 -18.12 -2.96 7.15
N ASP A 44 -17.90 -2.72 8.44
CA ASP A 44 -18.92 -2.15 9.29
C ASP A 44 -19.10 -0.67 8.89
N TRP A 45 -20.25 -0.36 8.28
CA TRP A 45 -20.60 0.99 7.85
C TRP A 45 -20.99 1.87 9.05
N GLN A 46 -20.10 1.94 10.03
CA GLN A 46 -20.28 2.80 11.20
C GLN A 46 -19.90 4.23 10.81
N LEU A 47 -20.82 5.16 11.09
CA LEU A 47 -20.59 6.58 10.87
C LEU A 47 -19.58 7.08 11.92
N ALA A 48 -18.33 7.22 11.51
CA ALA A 48 -17.32 7.88 12.32
C ALA A 48 -17.61 9.39 12.41
N SER A 49 -17.43 9.96 13.60
CA SER A 49 -17.51 11.41 13.78
C SER A 49 -16.40 12.11 12.99
N PHE A 50 -16.63 13.38 12.63
CA PHE A 50 -15.62 14.20 11.96
C PHE A 50 -14.28 14.25 12.71
N VAL A 51 -14.32 14.24 14.04
CA VAL A 51 -13.12 14.22 14.90
C VAL A 51 -12.35 12.91 14.74
N GLN A 52 -13.05 11.76 14.74
CA GLN A 52 -12.41 10.44 14.56
C GLN A 52 -11.80 10.28 13.16
N ILE A 53 -12.51 10.74 12.13
CA ILE A 53 -12.00 10.76 10.75
C ILE A 53 -10.74 11.62 10.68
N SER A 54 -10.81 12.86 11.20
CA SER A 54 -9.68 13.79 11.20
C SER A 54 -8.48 13.24 11.96
N ALA A 55 -8.70 12.63 13.14
CA ALA A 55 -7.66 11.99 13.92
C ALA A 55 -7.01 10.83 13.18
N SER A 56 -7.80 9.98 12.51
CA SER A 56 -7.30 8.85 11.73
C SER A 56 -6.46 9.32 10.53
N VAL A 57 -6.91 10.36 9.83
CA VAL A 57 -6.18 10.92 8.68
C VAL A 57 -4.88 11.58 9.15
N LEU A 58 -4.92 12.47 10.14
CA LEU A 58 -3.72 13.15 10.63
C LEU A 58 -2.72 12.17 11.25
N GLY A 59 -3.21 11.22 12.05
CA GLY A 59 -2.39 10.15 12.62
C GLY A 59 -1.75 9.29 11.53
N GLY A 60 -2.52 8.91 10.50
CA GLY A 60 -2.01 8.13 9.38
C GLY A 60 -0.93 8.87 8.59
N ILE A 61 -1.09 10.18 8.36
CA ILE A 61 -0.07 11.01 7.70
C ILE A 61 1.21 11.04 8.54
N VAL A 62 1.09 11.32 9.85
CA VAL A 62 2.25 11.38 10.75
C VAL A 62 2.99 10.05 10.79
N VAL A 63 2.27 8.94 10.97
CA VAL A 63 2.87 7.60 10.99
C VAL A 63 3.47 7.25 9.63
N GLY A 64 2.80 7.56 8.52
CA GLY A 64 3.35 7.37 7.17
C GLY A 64 4.67 8.11 6.95
N CYS A 65 4.76 9.37 7.37
CA CYS A 65 6.00 10.15 7.33
C CYS A 65 7.10 9.51 8.20
N VAL A 66 6.78 9.10 9.42
CA VAL A 66 7.74 8.47 10.34
C VAL A 66 8.27 7.16 9.77
N LEU A 67 7.38 6.29 9.26
CA LEU A 67 7.77 5.02 8.65
C LEU A 67 8.63 5.22 7.41
N LEU A 68 8.30 6.19 6.56
CA LEU A 68 9.13 6.54 5.41
C LEU A 68 10.53 6.97 5.88
N ILE A 69 10.61 7.90 6.84
CA ILE A 69 11.89 8.41 7.35
C ILE A 69 12.73 7.29 7.98
N ALA A 70 12.11 6.45 8.79
CA ALA A 70 12.77 5.31 9.43
C ALA A 70 13.24 4.26 8.42
N GLY A 71 12.52 4.09 7.31
CA GLY A 71 12.88 3.16 6.23
C GLY A 71 13.98 3.67 5.30
N MET A 72 14.16 4.99 5.16
CA MET A 72 15.12 5.58 4.20
C MET A 72 16.56 5.04 4.27
N PRO A 73 17.16 4.76 5.44
CA PRO A 73 18.50 4.19 5.51
C PRO A 73 18.64 2.84 4.81
N LEU A 74 17.54 2.09 4.68
CA LEU A 74 17.49 0.82 3.96
C LEU A 74 17.07 1.00 2.50
N SER A 75 16.24 2.01 2.21
CA SER A 75 15.56 2.17 0.93
C SER A 75 16.12 3.27 0.03
N SER A 76 17.14 4.03 0.43
CA SER A 76 17.78 5.02 -0.45
C SER A 76 19.29 5.12 -0.20
N PRO A 77 20.14 5.09 -1.24
CA PRO A 77 21.57 5.39 -1.10
C PRO A 77 21.83 6.85 -0.72
N GLN A 78 20.88 7.76 -0.96
CA GLN A 78 20.98 9.18 -0.64
C GLN A 78 19.71 9.68 0.09
N PRO A 79 19.46 9.27 1.36
CA PRO A 79 18.24 9.57 2.10
C PRO A 79 17.88 11.07 2.14
N LYS A 80 18.88 11.93 2.37
CA LYS A 80 18.68 13.38 2.46
C LYS A 80 18.23 13.98 1.13
N LYS A 81 18.81 13.51 0.02
CA LYS A 81 18.44 13.96 -1.32
C LYS A 81 17.01 13.52 -1.63
N PHE A 82 16.70 12.23 -1.41
CA PHE A 82 15.36 11.68 -1.61
C PHE A 82 14.30 12.49 -0.86
N MET A 83 14.52 12.79 0.44
CA MET A 83 13.56 13.60 1.21
C MET A 83 13.38 15.01 0.65
N ALA A 84 14.48 15.67 0.26
CA ALA A 84 14.41 16.99 -0.35
C ALA A 84 13.63 16.97 -1.68
N ASP A 85 13.86 15.95 -2.50
CA ASP A 85 13.20 15.75 -3.79
C ASP A 85 11.72 15.42 -3.60
N SER A 86 11.36 14.58 -2.61
CA SER A 86 9.97 14.30 -2.28
C SER A 86 9.22 15.58 -1.88
N ILE A 87 9.80 16.43 -1.02
CA ILE A 87 9.16 17.68 -0.58
C ILE A 87 8.99 18.66 -1.75
N ARG A 88 10.01 18.79 -2.60
CA ARG A 88 9.96 19.70 -3.78
C ARG A 88 8.98 19.20 -4.83
N GLY A 89 8.96 17.89 -5.06
CA GLY A 89 8.10 17.22 -6.03
C GLY A 89 6.61 17.24 -5.71
N ILE A 90 6.20 17.50 -4.46
CA ILE A 90 4.79 17.70 -4.12
C ILE A 90 4.17 18.82 -4.97
N LYS A 91 4.95 19.83 -5.36
CA LYS A 91 4.47 20.90 -6.27
C LYS A 91 4.17 20.35 -7.67
N CYS A 92 5.05 19.53 -8.23
CA CYS A 92 4.89 18.85 -9.52
C CYS A 92 3.70 17.87 -9.52
N LEU A 93 3.40 17.29 -8.35
CA LEU A 93 2.27 16.38 -8.15
C LEU A 93 0.91 17.07 -8.39
N LYS A 94 0.80 18.38 -8.09
CA LYS A 94 -0.43 19.15 -8.30
C LYS A 94 -0.80 19.30 -9.78
N GLU A 95 0.21 19.26 -10.64
CA GLU A 95 0.05 19.31 -12.10
C GLU A 95 -0.38 17.94 -12.66
N ASN A 96 -0.18 16.86 -11.89
CA ASN A 96 -0.47 15.48 -12.26
C ASN A 96 -1.63 14.87 -11.45
N ARG A 97 -2.76 15.59 -11.34
CA ARG A 97 -3.91 15.19 -10.51
C ARG A 97 -4.47 13.80 -10.82
N ASN A 98 -4.45 13.37 -12.07
CA ASN A 98 -4.96 12.06 -12.47
C ASN A 98 -4.16 10.93 -11.80
N TYR A 99 -2.84 11.08 -11.70
CA TYR A 99 -1.99 10.10 -11.03
C TYR A 99 -2.21 10.09 -9.51
N LEU A 100 -2.51 11.22 -8.90
CA LEU A 100 -2.90 11.29 -7.49
C LEU A 100 -4.20 10.53 -7.21
N ILE A 101 -5.21 10.71 -8.05
CA ILE A 101 -6.49 9.99 -7.95
C ILE A 101 -6.27 8.49 -8.16
N PHE A 102 -5.43 8.13 -9.12
CA PHE A 102 -5.04 6.74 -9.34
C PHE A 102 -4.37 6.14 -8.09
N GLN A 103 -3.41 6.85 -7.48
CA GLN A 103 -2.72 6.39 -6.26
C GLN A 103 -3.68 6.25 -5.08
N LEU A 104 -4.62 7.18 -4.91
CA LEU A 104 -5.70 7.08 -3.93
C LEU A 104 -6.50 5.79 -4.14
N GLY A 105 -6.95 5.54 -5.38
CA GLY A 105 -7.75 4.36 -5.72
C GLY A 105 -6.99 3.04 -5.55
N ILE A 106 -5.76 2.94 -6.07
CA ILE A 106 -4.99 1.69 -6.05
C ILE A 106 -4.57 1.31 -4.63
N THR A 107 -4.15 2.27 -3.81
CA THR A 107 -3.79 1.99 -2.41
C THR A 107 -5.01 1.55 -1.60
N GLY A 108 -6.18 2.15 -1.84
CA GLY A 108 -7.42 1.73 -1.17
C GLY A 108 -7.85 0.33 -1.59
N TYR A 109 -7.74 0.02 -2.89
CA TYR A 109 -7.96 -1.32 -3.44
C TYR A 109 -7.02 -2.36 -2.82
N GLU A 110 -5.74 -2.03 -2.67
CA GLU A 110 -4.76 -2.90 -2.02
C GLU A 110 -5.10 -3.11 -0.54
N GLU A 111 -5.37 -2.05 0.24
CA GLU A 111 -5.71 -2.22 1.66
C GLU A 111 -6.94 -3.12 1.87
N LEU A 112 -7.96 -2.99 1.02
CA LEU A 112 -9.16 -3.82 1.09
C LEU A 112 -8.84 -5.30 0.91
N ILE A 113 -7.98 -5.65 -0.04
CA ILE A 113 -7.62 -7.05 -0.29
C ILE A 113 -6.68 -7.58 0.79
N TRP A 114 -5.61 -6.84 1.09
CA TRP A 114 -4.49 -7.37 1.86
C TRP A 114 -4.69 -7.26 3.36
N ARG A 115 -5.39 -6.22 3.83
CA ARG A 115 -5.61 -5.96 5.25
C ARG A 115 -6.99 -6.44 5.61
N VAL A 116 -8.02 -5.82 5.03
CA VAL A 116 -9.39 -6.10 5.42
C VAL A 116 -9.80 -7.52 5.08
N PHE A 117 -9.59 -7.99 3.85
CA PHE A 117 -9.94 -9.35 3.48
C PHE A 117 -8.94 -10.39 4.00
N LEU A 118 -7.68 -10.31 3.56
CA LEU A 118 -6.73 -11.39 3.75
C LEU A 118 -6.33 -11.57 5.21
N ILE A 119 -5.95 -10.52 5.94
CA ILE A 119 -5.59 -10.64 7.37
C ILE A 119 -6.80 -11.12 8.17
N SER A 120 -7.97 -10.50 8.02
CA SER A 120 -9.17 -10.90 8.77
C SER A 120 -9.58 -12.35 8.49
N THR A 121 -9.48 -12.79 7.23
CA THR A 121 -9.78 -14.18 6.86
C THR A 121 -8.77 -15.16 7.46
N LEU A 122 -7.47 -14.84 7.41
CA LEU A 122 -6.41 -15.68 7.98
C LEU A 122 -6.53 -15.76 9.51
N MET A 123 -6.93 -14.66 10.17
CA MET A 123 -7.15 -14.63 11.63
C MET A 123 -8.29 -15.52 12.13
N LEU A 124 -9.16 -16.02 11.23
CA LEU A 124 -10.15 -17.05 11.59
C LEU A 124 -9.51 -18.40 11.92
N ALA A 125 -8.29 -18.66 11.45
CA ALA A 125 -7.61 -19.94 11.60
C ALA A 125 -6.17 -19.84 12.16
N LEU A 126 -5.59 -18.65 12.17
CA LEU A 126 -4.19 -18.41 12.53
C LEU A 126 -4.08 -17.32 13.60
N PRO A 127 -3.03 -17.35 14.45
CA PRO A 127 -2.73 -16.23 15.33
C PRO A 127 -2.37 -14.98 14.52
N ALA A 128 -2.64 -13.80 15.09
CA ALA A 128 -2.47 -12.51 14.42
C ALA A 128 -1.09 -12.34 13.75
N TRP A 129 -0.01 -12.72 14.43
CA TRP A 129 1.35 -12.63 13.87
C TRP A 129 1.55 -13.50 12.61
N ALA A 130 0.96 -14.69 12.55
CA ALA A 130 1.05 -15.55 11.37
C ALA A 130 0.22 -14.97 10.21
N ALA A 131 -0.97 -14.42 10.49
CA ALA A 131 -1.79 -13.76 9.49
C ALA A 131 -1.10 -12.52 8.90
N ILE A 132 -0.49 -11.68 9.76
CA ILE A 132 0.29 -10.50 9.35
C ILE A 132 1.47 -10.93 8.47
N PHE A 133 2.26 -11.91 8.92
CA PHE A 133 3.45 -12.34 8.20
C PHE A 133 3.12 -12.95 6.83
N LEU A 134 2.10 -13.81 6.76
CA LEU A 134 1.67 -14.41 5.49
C LEU A 134 1.10 -13.37 4.52
N SER A 135 0.29 -12.42 5.02
CA SER A 135 -0.21 -11.32 4.19
C SER A 135 0.94 -10.47 3.65
N ALA A 136 1.92 -10.13 4.49
CA ALA A 136 3.10 -9.38 4.08
C ALA A 136 3.93 -10.13 3.04
N LEU A 137 4.11 -11.45 3.22
CA LEU A 137 4.86 -12.29 2.28
C LEU A 137 4.18 -12.35 0.90
N LEU A 138 2.87 -12.54 0.86
CA LEU A 138 2.12 -12.62 -0.39
C LEU A 138 2.07 -11.26 -1.10
N PHE A 139 1.87 -10.16 -0.35
CA PHE A 139 1.89 -8.81 -0.94
C PHE A 139 3.29 -8.44 -1.45
N TRP A 140 4.34 -8.85 -0.73
CA TRP A 140 5.72 -8.71 -1.17
C TRP A 140 6.01 -9.50 -2.45
N ALA A 141 5.54 -10.74 -2.56
CA ALA A 141 5.72 -11.58 -3.75
C ALA A 141 5.11 -10.95 -5.02
N VAL A 142 3.93 -10.34 -4.90
CA VAL A 142 3.29 -9.58 -6.00
C VAL A 142 4.15 -8.42 -6.50
N HIS A 143 4.99 -7.85 -5.64
CA HIS A 143 5.81 -6.69 -5.96
C HIS A 143 7.25 -7.05 -6.34
N GLU A 144 7.65 -8.33 -6.21
CA GLU A 144 9.02 -8.80 -6.42
C GLU A 144 9.49 -8.58 -7.88
N GLU A 145 8.64 -8.83 -8.87
CA GLU A 145 9.01 -8.65 -10.28
C GLU A 145 9.28 -7.18 -10.63
N ASN A 146 8.62 -6.26 -9.94
CA ASN A 146 8.81 -4.81 -10.12
C ASN A 146 9.92 -4.24 -9.22
N ARG A 147 10.54 -5.06 -8.34
CA ARG A 147 11.56 -4.61 -7.39
C ARG A 147 12.68 -5.66 -7.25
N PRO A 148 13.86 -5.44 -7.86
CA PRO A 148 14.96 -6.39 -7.74
C PRO A 148 15.29 -6.69 -6.27
N LEU A 149 15.61 -7.96 -5.99
CA LEU A 149 15.98 -8.43 -4.66
C LEU A 149 17.16 -7.59 -4.11
N GLY A 150 16.98 -7.03 -2.91
CA GLY A 150 17.93 -6.11 -2.29
C GLY A 150 17.37 -5.40 -1.05
N TRP A 151 18.12 -4.43 -0.50
CA TRP A 151 17.74 -3.70 0.72
C TRP A 151 16.38 -2.97 0.60
N HIS A 152 16.05 -2.47 -0.60
CA HIS A 152 14.74 -1.89 -0.89
C HIS A 152 13.58 -2.89 -0.76
N SER A 153 13.85 -4.17 -1.05
CA SER A 153 12.88 -5.25 -0.95
C SER A 153 12.61 -5.61 0.52
N LEU A 154 13.66 -5.60 1.35
CA LEU A 154 13.54 -5.79 2.81
C LEU A 154 12.77 -4.63 3.46
N GLU A 155 13.08 -3.37 3.11
CA GLU A 155 12.32 -2.22 3.64
C GLU A 155 10.84 -2.29 3.25
N PHE A 156 10.53 -2.65 2.00
CA PHE A 156 9.15 -2.85 1.58
C PHE A 156 8.46 -3.94 2.40
N PHE A 157 9.10 -5.10 2.59
CA PHE A 157 8.56 -6.18 3.41
C PHE A 157 8.28 -5.74 4.86
N LEU A 158 9.23 -5.06 5.49
CA LEU A 158 9.07 -4.51 6.85
C LEU A 158 7.94 -3.47 6.92
N PHE A 159 7.85 -2.58 5.93
CA PHE A 159 6.77 -1.60 5.83
C PHE A 159 5.39 -2.28 5.79
N VAL A 160 5.25 -3.35 5.02
CA VAL A 160 3.98 -4.08 4.88
C VAL A 160 3.64 -4.84 6.16
N ILE A 161 4.62 -5.42 6.86
CA ILE A 161 4.41 -5.98 8.21
C ILE A 161 3.84 -4.91 9.14
N LEU A 162 4.45 -3.71 9.15
CA LEU A 162 4.00 -2.61 10.02
C LEU A 162 2.60 -2.12 9.66
N LEU A 163 2.21 -2.13 8.38
CA LEU A 163 0.82 -1.88 7.99
C LEU A 163 -0.14 -2.97 8.50
N GLY A 164 0.26 -4.24 8.44
CA GLY A 164 -0.51 -5.35 9.01
C GLY A 164 -0.70 -5.20 10.53
N VAL A 165 0.38 -4.85 11.25
CA VAL A 165 0.30 -4.55 12.70
C VAL A 165 -0.62 -3.36 12.95
N ALA A 166 -0.46 -2.27 12.20
CA ALA A 166 -1.31 -1.09 12.32
C ALA A 166 -2.78 -1.43 12.11
N TYR A 167 -3.10 -2.27 11.12
CA TYR A 167 -4.47 -2.72 10.88
C TYR A 167 -5.01 -3.52 12.06
N VAL A 168 -4.30 -4.55 12.51
CA VAL A 168 -4.76 -5.41 13.62
C VAL A 168 -4.93 -4.64 14.94
N VAL A 169 -4.08 -3.63 15.19
CA VAL A 169 -4.15 -2.82 16.42
C VAL A 169 -5.27 -1.78 16.37
N THR A 170 -5.50 -1.16 15.22
CA THR A 170 -6.43 -0.03 15.09
C THR A 170 -7.81 -0.42 14.57
N ASP A 171 -7.91 -1.58 13.92
CA ASP A 171 -9.08 -2.03 13.15
C ASP A 171 -9.60 -0.96 12.16
N SER A 172 -8.70 -0.11 11.66
CA SER A 172 -9.05 1.06 10.86
C SER A 172 -8.45 0.98 9.47
N LEU A 173 -9.29 0.65 8.48
CA LEU A 173 -8.95 0.73 7.06
C LEU A 173 -8.47 2.14 6.69
N LEU A 174 -9.19 3.18 7.13
CA LEU A 174 -8.84 4.56 6.80
C LEU A 174 -7.44 4.92 7.31
N PHE A 175 -7.10 4.53 8.54
CA PHE A 175 -5.78 4.79 9.09
C PHE A 175 -4.67 4.15 8.26
N VAL A 176 -4.75 2.84 8.00
CA VAL A 176 -3.70 2.13 7.24
C VAL A 176 -3.63 2.57 5.78
N TRP A 177 -4.78 2.90 5.17
CA TRP A 177 -4.85 3.45 3.83
C TRP A 177 -4.12 4.78 3.74
N ILE A 178 -4.32 5.69 4.70
CA ILE A 178 -3.62 6.97 4.72
C ILE A 178 -2.12 6.79 4.97
N VAL A 179 -1.70 5.86 5.84
CA VAL A 179 -0.27 5.53 6.03
C VAL A 179 0.35 5.07 4.70
N HIS A 180 -0.32 4.15 3.99
CA HIS A 180 0.14 3.64 2.70
C HIS A 180 0.19 4.73 1.63
N LEU A 181 -0.91 5.48 1.46
CA LEU A 181 -1.01 6.56 0.50
C LEU A 181 0.06 7.62 0.73
N THR A 182 0.34 7.97 1.99
CA THR A 182 1.37 8.94 2.35
C THR A 182 2.74 8.51 1.80
N ARG A 183 3.14 7.25 2.04
CA ARG A 183 4.40 6.71 1.49
C ARG A 183 4.44 6.79 -0.03
N ASN A 184 3.38 6.36 -0.72
CA ASN A 184 3.33 6.38 -2.18
C ASN A 184 3.38 7.81 -2.75
N ILE A 185 2.72 8.77 -2.12
CA ILE A 185 2.77 10.18 -2.51
C ILE A 185 4.20 10.73 -2.43
N PHE A 186 4.94 10.46 -1.35
CA PHE A 186 6.31 10.95 -1.22
C PHE A 186 7.28 10.29 -2.19
N ILE A 187 7.14 8.98 -2.42
CA ILE A 187 7.93 8.24 -3.42
C ILE A 187 7.66 8.83 -4.80
N LEU A 188 6.39 8.97 -5.18
CA LEU A 188 6.00 9.52 -6.49
C LEU A 188 6.47 10.96 -6.67
N SER A 189 6.37 11.77 -5.61
CA SER A 189 6.84 13.16 -5.64
C SER A 189 8.34 13.23 -5.92
N ALA A 190 9.16 12.38 -5.30
CA ALA A 190 10.59 12.34 -5.58
C ALA A 190 10.86 11.95 -7.04
N SER A 191 10.22 10.89 -7.53
CA SER A 191 10.42 10.42 -8.91
C SER A 191 10.09 11.49 -9.96
N PHE A 192 8.96 12.18 -9.82
CA PHE A 192 8.62 13.26 -10.77
C PHE A 192 9.58 14.45 -10.70
N TYR A 193 10.10 14.76 -9.51
CA TYR A 193 11.06 15.85 -9.38
C TYR A 193 12.40 15.50 -10.04
N GLU A 194 12.85 14.25 -9.92
CA GLU A 194 14.04 13.76 -10.61
C GLU A 194 13.86 13.80 -12.14
N GLU A 195 12.72 13.30 -12.65
CA GLU A 195 12.40 13.36 -14.08
C GLU A 195 12.34 14.80 -14.61
N TYR A 196 11.72 15.71 -13.86
CA TYR A 196 11.69 17.13 -14.18
C TYR A 196 13.10 17.72 -14.27
N GLN A 197 13.98 17.44 -13.29
CA GLN A 197 15.36 17.91 -13.33
C GLN A 197 16.14 17.37 -14.53
N ASP A 198 15.92 16.11 -14.90
CA ASP A 198 16.61 15.50 -16.03
C ASP A 198 16.12 16.09 -17.36
N SER A 199 14.82 16.39 -17.49
CA SER A 199 14.28 17.09 -18.67
C SER A 199 14.93 18.47 -18.88
N LEU A 200 15.24 19.20 -17.81
CA LEU A 200 15.90 20.51 -17.89
C LEU A 200 17.35 20.39 -18.37
N LYS A 201 18.08 19.34 -17.98
CA LYS A 201 19.48 19.10 -18.39
C LYS A 201 19.60 18.71 -19.87
N VAL A 202 18.60 18.04 -20.43
CA VAL A 202 18.59 17.67 -21.85
C VAL A 202 18.26 18.89 -22.75
N SER A 203 17.60 19.89 -22.19
CA SER A 203 17.24 21.14 -22.89
C SER A 203 18.30 22.25 -22.85
N SER A 204 19.41 22.05 -22.13
CA SER A 204 20.54 22.99 -21.97
C SER A 204 21.75 22.57 -22.78
#